data_AF-A0A0F2N786-F1
#
_entry.id   AF-A0A0F2N786-F1
#
_cell.length_a   1.000
_cell.length_b   1.000
_cell.length_c   1.000
_cell.angle_alpha   90.00
_cell.angle_beta   90.00
_cell.angle_gamma   90.00
#
_symmetry.space_group_name_H-M   'P 1'
#
loop_
_entity.id
_entity.type
_entity.pdbx_description
1 polymer ?
#
loop_
_entity_poly.entity_id
_entity_poly.type
_entity_poly.pdbx_seq_one_letter_code
_entity_poly.pdbx_strand_id
1 'polypeptide(L)'
;MPITPGLSLKTWDSTEPLLRTQLNDNMDKIDAGIAGTNNKSTRETKNLLVGTDTRSVEVTRTSGQITSLTIKDPSDASTVASIAVTRTSGQISSIAKTVGARVITTTVVRTSGQVTGITKAVS
;
A
#
# COMPACT_ATOMS: atom_id res chain seq x y z
N MET A 1 -26.04 -19.80 -59.39
CA MET A 1 -24.92 -18.91 -59.01
C MET A 1 -24.11 -19.60 -57.91
N PRO A 2 -22.81 -19.86 -58.09
CA PRO A 2 -21.97 -20.29 -56.98
C PRO A 2 -21.53 -19.06 -56.18
N ILE A 3 -21.66 -19.11 -54.85
CA ILE A 3 -21.07 -18.13 -53.94
C ILE A 3 -19.57 -18.43 -53.83
N THR A 4 -18.73 -17.45 -54.11
CA THR A 4 -17.28 -17.55 -53.87
C THR A 4 -17.02 -17.30 -52.37
N PRO A 5 -16.48 -18.26 -51.61
CA PRO A 5 -16.07 -17.99 -50.24
C PRO A 5 -14.73 -17.26 -50.28
N GLY A 6 -14.68 -16.05 -49.72
CA GLY A 6 -13.49 -15.21 -49.79
C GLY A 6 -13.27 -14.39 -48.54
N LEU A 7 -13.19 -15.03 -47.36
CA LEU A 7 -12.40 -14.45 -46.27
C LEU A 7 -10.93 -14.62 -46.65
N SER A 8 -10.39 -13.64 -47.37
CA SER A 8 -8.95 -13.55 -47.59
C SER A 8 -8.29 -13.22 -46.25
N LEU A 9 -7.65 -14.21 -45.63
CA LEU A 9 -6.67 -13.96 -44.58
C LEU A 9 -5.55 -13.13 -45.21
N LYS A 10 -5.37 -11.89 -44.75
CA LYS A 10 -4.26 -11.04 -45.16
C LYS A 10 -2.97 -11.79 -44.83
N THR A 11 -2.27 -12.27 -45.84
CA THR A 11 -0.97 -12.90 -45.67
C THR A 11 0.00 -11.84 -45.16
N TRP A 12 0.73 -12.16 -44.09
CA TRP A 12 1.75 -11.29 -43.52
C TRP A 12 2.75 -10.87 -44.62
N ASP A 13 2.80 -9.59 -44.94
CA ASP A 13 3.79 -9.02 -45.84
C ASP A 13 5.04 -8.68 -45.03
N SER A 14 6.12 -9.45 -45.24
CA SER A 14 7.40 -9.23 -44.57
C SER A 14 8.18 -8.03 -45.10
N THR A 15 7.66 -7.34 -46.12
CA THR A 15 8.30 -6.16 -46.74
C THR A 15 7.82 -4.82 -46.19
N GLU A 16 6.91 -4.79 -45.21
CA GLU A 16 6.55 -3.54 -44.52
C GLU A 16 7.51 -3.23 -43.35
N PRO A 17 8.47 -2.28 -43.50
CA PRO A 17 9.37 -1.87 -42.42
C PRO A 17 8.63 -1.21 -41.23
N LEU A 18 7.33 -0.94 -41.36
CA LEU A 18 6.49 -0.34 -40.33
C LEU A 18 6.19 -1.30 -39.16
N LEU A 19 6.25 -2.62 -39.36
CA LEU A 19 5.87 -3.59 -38.33
C LEU A 19 6.89 -3.71 -37.20
N ARG A 20 8.20 -3.61 -37.50
CA ARG A 20 9.26 -3.75 -36.48
C ARG A 20 9.40 -2.48 -35.64
N THR A 21 9.36 -1.31 -36.28
CA THR A 21 9.43 -0.03 -35.57
C THR A 21 8.20 0.18 -34.69
N GLN A 22 7.00 -0.08 -35.23
CA GLN A 22 5.76 0.03 -34.44
C GLN A 22 5.73 -0.97 -33.27
N LEU A 23 6.30 -2.17 -33.45
CA LEU A 23 6.42 -3.15 -32.38
C LEU A 23 7.38 -2.66 -31.29
N ASN A 24 8.53 -2.11 -31.68
CA ASN A 24 9.48 -1.52 -30.73
C ASN A 24 8.84 -0.34 -29.96
N ASP A 25 8.17 0.57 -30.66
CA ASP A 25 7.47 1.70 -30.02
C ASP A 25 6.38 1.24 -29.05
N ASN A 26 5.68 0.15 -29.38
CA ASN A 26 4.67 -0.44 -28.51
C ASN A 26 5.30 -1.14 -27.31
N MET A 27 6.42 -1.84 -27.50
CA MET A 27 7.20 -2.43 -26.41
C MET A 27 7.73 -1.36 -25.46
N ASP A 28 8.27 -0.26 -25.98
CA ASP A 28 8.74 0.87 -25.18
C ASP A 28 7.61 1.52 -24.38
N LYS A 29 6.40 1.64 -24.96
CA LYS A 29 5.20 2.13 -24.25
C LYS A 29 4.73 1.17 -23.17
N ILE A 30 4.80 -0.14 -23.42
CA ILE A 30 4.45 -1.17 -22.42
C ILE A 30 5.46 -1.14 -21.28
N ASP A 31 6.75 -1.12 -21.60
CA ASP A 31 7.81 -1.05 -20.60
C ASP A 31 7.74 0.25 -19.80
N ALA A 32 7.47 1.39 -20.44
CA ALA A 32 7.25 2.67 -19.75
C ALA A 32 5.96 2.66 -18.88
N GLY A 33 4.91 1.97 -19.33
CA GLY A 33 3.66 1.84 -18.59
C GLY A 33 3.74 0.88 -17.40
N ILE A 34 4.63 -0.11 -17.47
CA ILE A 34 4.87 -1.09 -16.40
C ILE A 34 6.02 -0.65 -15.49
N ALA A 35 6.97 0.14 -15.97
CA ALA A 35 8.07 0.68 -15.19
C ALA A 35 7.54 1.48 -14.00
N GLY A 36 7.87 1.01 -12.79
CA GLY A 36 7.42 1.63 -11.54
C GLY A 36 6.01 1.24 -11.10
N THR A 37 5.22 0.50 -11.90
CA THR A 37 4.03 -0.18 -11.36
C THR A 37 4.45 -1.33 -10.46
N ASN A 38 4.08 -1.26 -9.19
CA ASN A 38 4.39 -2.30 -8.22
C ASN A 38 3.15 -3.13 -7.91
N ASN A 39 3.32 -4.44 -7.70
CA ASN A 39 2.25 -5.36 -7.33
C ASN A 39 1.86 -5.24 -5.84
N LYS A 40 1.76 -4.02 -5.30
CA LYS A 40 1.58 -3.77 -3.86
C LYS A 40 0.32 -4.44 -3.33
N SER A 41 -0.83 -4.20 -3.96
CA SER A 41 -2.12 -4.78 -3.54
C SER A 41 -2.11 -6.31 -3.60
N THR A 42 -1.45 -6.90 -4.59
CA THR A 42 -1.29 -8.37 -4.69
C THR A 42 -0.43 -8.91 -3.56
N ARG A 43 0.68 -8.24 -3.21
CA ARG A 43 1.51 -8.64 -2.06
C ARG A 43 0.78 -8.49 -0.73
N GLU A 44 0.05 -7.40 -0.53
CA GLU A 44 -0.74 -7.19 0.69
C GLU A 44 -1.80 -8.28 0.86
N THR A 45 -2.50 -8.61 -0.23
CA THR A 45 -3.48 -9.71 -0.25
C THR A 45 -2.81 -11.06 0.02
N LYS A 46 -1.65 -11.31 -0.61
CA LYS A 46 -0.87 -12.53 -0.37
C LYS A 46 -0.42 -12.62 1.09
N ASN A 47 0.15 -11.57 1.66
CA ASN A 47 0.60 -11.53 3.05
C ASN A 47 -0.56 -11.85 4.02
N LEU A 48 -1.76 -11.34 3.76
CA LEU A 48 -2.96 -11.67 4.52
C LEU A 48 -3.33 -13.17 4.40
N LEU A 49 -3.23 -13.73 3.19
CA LEU A 49 -3.55 -15.14 2.90
C LEU A 49 -2.51 -16.13 3.47
N VAL A 50 -1.21 -15.80 3.42
CA VAL A 50 -0.14 -16.67 3.94
C VAL A 50 0.04 -16.49 5.46
N GLY A 51 -0.67 -15.55 6.09
CA GLY A 51 -0.57 -15.26 7.51
C GLY A 51 0.75 -14.62 7.94
N THR A 52 1.56 -14.17 6.97
CA THR A 52 2.88 -13.58 7.22
C THR A 52 2.84 -12.10 6.90
N ASP A 53 2.95 -11.27 7.93
CA ASP A 53 3.17 -9.83 7.79
C ASP A 53 4.67 -9.54 7.72
N THR A 54 5.15 -9.14 6.54
CA THR A 54 6.57 -8.84 6.30
C THR A 54 6.93 -7.38 6.59
N ARG A 55 5.98 -6.57 7.08
CA ARG A 55 6.24 -5.16 7.43
C ARG A 55 7.15 -5.05 8.65
N SER A 56 8.05 -4.09 8.63
CA SER A 56 8.89 -3.78 9.79
C SER A 56 8.19 -2.78 10.70
N VAL A 57 8.50 -2.86 11.99
CA VAL A 57 7.99 -1.95 13.02
C VAL A 57 9.17 -1.30 13.73
N GLU A 58 9.31 0.01 13.56
CA GLU A 58 10.26 0.83 14.30
C GLU A 58 9.57 1.34 15.56
N VAL A 59 10.18 1.15 16.73
CA VAL A 59 9.61 1.54 18.03
C VAL A 59 10.50 2.57 18.70
N THR A 60 9.97 3.77 18.94
CA THR A 60 10.67 4.82 19.70
C THR A 60 10.28 4.75 21.16
N ARG A 61 11.27 4.83 22.05
CA ARG A 61 11.08 4.88 23.50
C ARG A 61 11.71 6.13 24.09
N THR A 62 11.05 6.71 25.08
CA THR A 62 11.56 7.80 25.90
C THR A 62 11.43 7.38 27.36
N SER A 63 12.52 7.42 28.11
CA SER A 63 12.57 7.00 29.52
C SER A 63 11.98 5.59 29.74
N GLY A 64 12.30 4.66 28.84
CA GLY A 64 11.80 3.27 28.87
C GLY A 64 10.37 3.07 28.36
N GLN A 65 9.63 4.14 28.04
CA GLN A 65 8.23 4.06 27.61
C GLN A 65 8.09 4.28 26.11
N ILE A 66 7.22 3.50 25.44
CA ILE A 66 6.97 3.64 24.00
C ILE A 66 6.27 4.96 23.70
N THR A 67 6.85 5.83 22.88
CA THR A 67 6.27 7.12 22.48
C THR A 67 5.71 7.10 21.07
N SER A 68 6.32 6.31 20.17
CA SER A 68 5.79 6.12 18.82
C SER A 68 6.16 4.76 18.23
N LEU A 69 5.39 4.36 17.21
CA LEU A 69 5.70 3.25 16.33
C LEU A 69 5.54 3.70 14.87
N THR A 70 6.42 3.24 14.00
CA THR A 70 6.30 3.43 12.55
C THR A 70 6.31 2.08 11.86
N ILE A 71 5.29 1.81 11.04
CA ILE A 71 5.16 0.57 10.27
C ILE A 71 5.58 0.86 8.83
N LYS A 72 6.58 0.14 8.32
CA LYS A 72 7.10 0.34 6.96
C LYS A 72 6.82 -0.84 6.03
N ASP A 73 6.54 -0.54 4.76
CA ASP A 73 6.43 -1.55 3.71
C ASP A 73 7.85 -2.04 3.36
N PRO A 74 8.11 -3.34 3.34
CA PRO A 74 9.45 -3.87 3.10
C PRO A 74 9.91 -3.70 1.65
N SER A 75 8.99 -3.44 0.71
CA SER A 75 9.34 -3.33 -0.72
C SER A 75 9.94 -1.99 -1.10
N ASP A 76 9.58 -0.90 -0.40
CA ASP A 76 9.95 0.47 -0.75
C ASP A 76 10.29 1.35 0.47
N ALA A 77 10.30 0.77 1.68
CA ALA A 77 10.53 1.45 2.96
C ALA A 77 9.55 2.60 3.25
N SER A 78 8.44 2.70 2.51
CA SER A 78 7.41 3.71 2.73
C SER A 78 6.69 3.50 4.07
N THR A 79 6.29 4.59 4.72
CA THR A 79 5.50 4.51 5.95
C THR A 79 4.06 4.15 5.62
N VAL A 80 3.63 2.97 6.07
CA VAL A 80 2.24 2.47 5.91
C VAL A 80 1.34 3.02 7.01
N ALA A 81 1.89 3.15 8.22
CA ALA A 81 1.18 3.71 9.35
C ALA A 81 2.17 4.26 10.38
N SER A 82 1.75 5.27 11.13
CA SER A 82 2.42 5.73 12.34
C SER A 82 1.48 5.69 13.52
N ILE A 83 2.02 5.45 14.70
CA ILE A 83 1.29 5.44 15.97
C ILE A 83 2.03 6.37 16.92
N ALA A 84 1.33 7.32 17.51
CA ALA A 84 1.82 8.16 18.61
C ALA A 84 1.09 7.79 19.91
N VAL A 85 1.83 7.69 21.01
CA VAL A 85 1.29 7.34 22.33
C VAL A 85 1.51 8.50 23.29
N THR A 86 0.41 9.09 23.75
CA THR A 86 0.43 10.15 24.77
C THR A 86 0.15 9.55 26.14
N ARG A 87 0.87 10.05 27.14
CA ARG A 87 0.68 9.67 28.55
C ARG A 87 0.43 10.87 29.42
N THR A 88 -0.36 10.65 30.45
CA THR A 88 -0.62 11.61 31.52
C THR A 88 -0.37 10.88 32.84
N SER A 89 0.50 11.43 33.69
CA SER A 89 0.89 10.82 34.97
C SER A 89 1.36 9.36 34.83
N GLY A 90 2.18 9.08 33.81
CA GLY A 90 2.73 7.74 33.53
C GLY A 90 1.77 6.74 32.88
N GLN A 91 0.50 7.09 32.72
CA GLN A 91 -0.52 6.20 32.11
C GLN A 91 -0.90 6.67 30.71
N ILE A 92 -1.21 5.74 29.81
CA ILE A 92 -1.65 6.06 28.44
C ILE A 92 -2.96 6.83 28.48
N SER A 93 -2.94 8.08 27.99
CA SER A 93 -4.12 8.95 27.88
C SER A 93 -4.67 8.98 26.46
N SER A 94 -3.84 8.83 25.43
CA SER A 94 -4.32 8.64 24.06
C SER A 94 -3.34 7.85 23.19
N ILE A 95 -3.88 7.26 22.13
CA ILE A 95 -3.13 6.63 21.05
C ILE A 95 -3.70 7.18 19.74
N ALA A 96 -2.86 7.84 18.95
CA ALA A 96 -3.21 8.34 17.61
C ALA A 96 -2.53 7.45 16.56
N LYS A 97 -3.32 6.84 15.68
CA LYS A 97 -2.84 6.03 14.55
C LYS A 97 -3.12 6.76 13.25
N THR A 98 -2.10 7.06 12.48
CA THR A 98 -2.20 7.65 11.15
C THR A 98 -2.01 6.58 10.08
N VAL A 99 -2.92 6.50 9.12
CA VAL A 99 -2.83 5.62 7.93
C VAL A 99 -3.21 6.43 6.71
N GLY A 100 -2.23 6.72 5.85
CA GLY A 100 -2.41 7.67 4.76
C GLY A 100 -2.84 9.04 5.31
N ALA A 101 -3.95 9.58 4.80
CA ALA A 101 -4.50 10.86 5.24
C ALA A 101 -5.42 10.77 6.48
N ARG A 102 -5.74 9.55 6.95
CA ARG A 102 -6.67 9.35 8.07
C ARG A 102 -5.94 9.24 9.39
N VAL A 103 -6.48 9.87 10.42
CA VAL A 103 -6.01 9.76 11.81
C VAL A 103 -7.12 9.19 12.68
N ILE A 104 -6.80 8.12 13.40
CA ILE A 104 -7.68 7.45 14.35
C ILE A 104 -7.10 7.69 15.74
N THR A 105 -7.78 8.50 16.55
CA THR A 105 -7.36 8.78 17.92
C THR A 105 -8.27 8.04 18.90
N THR A 106 -7.68 7.18 19.72
CA THR A 106 -8.35 6.58 20.87
C THR A 106 -7.91 7.30 22.13
N THR A 107 -8.85 7.83 22.91
CA THR A 107 -8.58 8.55 24.16
C THR A 107 -9.13 7.75 25.34
N VAL A 108 -8.35 7.68 26.41
CA VAL A 108 -8.73 7.00 27.66
C VAL A 108 -9.03 8.06 28.70
N VAL A 109 -10.28 8.14 29.12
CA VAL A 109 -10.75 9.03 30.18
C VAL A 109 -10.59 8.33 31.52
N ARG A 110 -10.00 9.01 32.49
CA ARG A 110 -9.84 8.51 33.84
C ARG A 110 -10.39 9.47 34.89
N THR A 111 -10.99 8.90 35.92
CA THR A 111 -11.40 9.60 37.13
C THR A 111 -10.75 8.89 38.30
N SER A 112 -10.00 9.63 39.14
CA SER A 112 -9.28 9.07 40.29
C SER A 112 -8.37 7.88 39.94
N GLY A 113 -7.69 7.96 38.79
CA GLY A 113 -6.78 6.90 38.32
C GLY A 113 -7.46 5.71 37.65
N GLN A 114 -8.80 5.59 37.71
CA GLN A 114 -9.55 4.51 37.10
C GLN A 114 -10.07 4.91 35.73
N VAL A 115 -10.07 3.97 34.77
CA VAL A 115 -10.66 4.19 33.45
C VAL A 115 -12.17 4.30 33.58
N THR A 116 -12.71 5.45 33.19
CA THR A 116 -14.15 5.74 33.20
C THR A 116 -14.75 5.84 31.81
N GLY A 117 -13.92 5.92 30.77
CA GLY A 117 -14.40 5.92 29.39
C GLY A 117 -13.28 5.74 28.38
N ILE A 118 -13.66 5.29 27.19
CA ILE A 118 -12.78 5.23 26.02
C ILE A 118 -13.54 5.85 24.85
N THR A 119 -12.98 6.89 24.25
CA THR A 119 -13.55 7.52 23.05
C THR A 119 -12.65 7.23 21.85
N LYS A 120 -13.26 7.22 20.66
CA LYS A 120 -12.53 7.12 19.38
C LYS A 120 -13.02 8.22 18.45
N ALA A 121 -12.09 8.90 17.80
CA ALA A 121 -12.37 9.86 16.75
C ALA A 121 -11.59 9.47 15.50
N VAL A 122 -12.18 9.74 14.34
CA VAL A 122 -11.54 9.55 13.03
C VAL A 122 -11.63 10.88 12.29
N SER A 123 -10.50 11.35 11.78
CA SER A 123 -10.38 12.53 10.92
C SER A 123 -9.67 12.18 9.62
#